data_AF-A0A956U9T7-F1
#
_entry.id   AF-A0A956U9T7-F1
#
_cell.length_a   1.000
_cell.length_b   1.000
_cell.length_c   1.000
_cell.angle_alpha   90.00
_cell.angle_beta   90.00
_cell.angle_gamma   90.00
#
_symmetry.space_group_name_H-M   'P 1'
#
loop_
_entity.id
_entity.type
_entity.pdbx_description
1 polymer ?
#
loop_
_entity_poly.entity_id
_entity_poly.type
_entity_poly.pdbx_seq_one_letter_code
_entity_poly.pdbx_strand_id
1 'polypeptide(L)'
;MASTDNGQDFAEELQFSEEELACWLVFSQMQGLKINDDQFKNILDRFENLINLFAQDRRELIDSRLFKTEVVDSFLSQKEKAEPDKMLAVLKEKEVTALPFTHPLYPAKLRHIHSPPRVLYMKGRLDPQDLRATIAVVGTRKPTSYGRKLAKDFSRELAASGATIVSGMAVGIDSLAHWGALEAGGKTVAVLASGVDHCYPSANRPLYEKLIEQEAGAVVSEFFPGTTPEKWRFPARNRIVSGMSDALLVVEAGESSGALITANLAFGQSRCVFAIPGRVDGAMSAGTNQLIAKTVAQLVVKPEDILDNLGWVPGKKERNVPTVVELFGREKEVFDFLSSEPVHFDQICHEVGMAAGQLSATLTILELGGVVERHPGEWFSRSDS
;
A
#
# COMPACT_ATOMS: atom_id res chain seq x y z
N MET A 1 32.67 -2.72 -24.33
CA MET A 1 31.66 -2.15 -25.25
C MET A 1 30.38 -2.95 -25.07
N ALA A 2 29.32 -2.24 -24.73
CA ALA A 2 27.90 -2.63 -24.68
C ALA A 2 27.51 -3.84 -23.82
N SER A 3 27.09 -3.56 -22.58
CA SER A 3 26.00 -4.29 -21.93
C SER A 3 25.03 -3.23 -21.40
N THR A 4 23.96 -3.04 -22.16
CA THR A 4 22.92 -2.05 -22.03
C THR A 4 22.05 -2.30 -20.80
N ASP A 5 22.11 -1.34 -19.88
CA ASP A 5 20.96 -0.60 -19.36
C ASP A 5 19.59 -1.06 -19.88
N ASN A 6 18.92 -1.95 -19.14
CA ASN A 6 17.53 -2.40 -19.41
C ASN A 6 16.67 -2.34 -18.12
N GLY A 7 17.14 -1.62 -17.10
CA GLY A 7 16.44 -1.46 -15.82
C GLY A 7 15.70 -0.13 -15.67
N GLN A 8 15.89 0.82 -16.60
CA GLN A 8 15.30 2.15 -16.55
C GLN A 8 13.95 2.26 -17.30
N ASP A 9 13.66 1.38 -18.26
CA ASP A 9 12.48 1.56 -19.14
C ASP A 9 11.12 1.11 -18.56
N PHE A 10 11.08 0.25 -17.54
CA PHE A 10 9.78 -0.19 -16.98
C PHE A 10 9.08 0.87 -16.09
N ALA A 11 9.78 1.95 -15.73
CA ALA A 11 9.23 3.00 -14.89
C ALA A 11 8.59 4.16 -15.70
N GLU A 12 8.83 4.24 -17.01
CA GLU A 12 8.37 5.36 -17.83
C GLU A 12 6.97 5.16 -18.43
N GLU A 13 6.47 3.93 -18.58
CA GLU A 13 5.24 3.65 -19.34
C GLU A 13 3.93 3.62 -18.53
N LEU A 14 3.95 3.89 -17.22
CA LEU A 14 2.74 4.04 -16.38
C LEU A 14 2.63 5.46 -15.78
N GLN A 15 3.15 6.46 -16.49
CA GLN A 15 3.14 7.84 -16.03
C GLN A 15 1.71 8.37 -15.94
N PHE A 16 1.22 8.40 -14.70
CA PHE A 16 0.31 9.44 -14.24
C PHE A 16 0.77 10.79 -14.83
N SER A 17 -0.06 11.48 -15.59
CA SER A 17 0.35 12.78 -16.14
C SER A 17 0.65 13.75 -14.99
N GLU A 18 1.61 14.66 -15.16
CA GLU A 18 1.90 15.67 -14.14
C GLU A 18 0.64 16.49 -13.80
N GLU A 19 -0.23 16.73 -14.79
CA GLU A 19 -1.52 17.39 -14.63
C GLU A 19 -2.49 16.58 -13.75
N GLU A 20 -2.59 15.27 -13.97
CA GLU A 20 -3.46 14.42 -13.14
C GLU A 20 -2.92 14.37 -11.71
N LEU A 21 -1.61 14.17 -11.56
CA LEU A 21 -0.96 14.16 -10.26
C LEU A 21 -1.20 15.48 -9.50
N ALA A 22 -1.07 16.63 -10.18
CA ALA A 22 -1.39 17.94 -9.62
C ALA A 22 -2.82 17.98 -9.06
N CYS A 23 -3.82 17.47 -9.80
CA CYS A 23 -5.20 17.41 -9.34
C CYS A 23 -5.34 16.55 -8.07
N TRP A 24 -4.66 15.40 -8.00
CA TRP A 24 -4.64 14.54 -6.81
C TRP A 24 -4.01 15.22 -5.59
N LEU A 25 -2.89 15.90 -5.79
CA LEU A 25 -2.21 16.64 -4.74
C LEU A 25 -3.15 17.69 -4.15
N VAL A 26 -3.75 18.53 -5.02
CA VAL A 26 -4.69 19.56 -4.58
C VAL A 26 -5.88 18.92 -3.87
N PHE A 27 -6.54 17.93 -4.48
CA PHE A 27 -7.69 17.25 -3.91
C PHE A 27 -7.40 16.65 -2.53
N SER A 28 -6.23 16.04 -2.34
CA SER A 28 -5.83 15.45 -1.05
C SER A 28 -5.62 16.47 0.06
N GLN A 29 -5.29 17.72 -0.28
CA GLN A 29 -5.04 18.79 0.69
C GLN A 29 -6.28 19.63 0.99
N MET A 30 -7.38 19.44 0.25
CA MET A 30 -8.61 20.19 0.46
C MET A 30 -9.24 19.86 1.82
N GLN A 31 -9.54 20.89 2.60
CA GLN A 31 -10.12 20.75 3.92
C GLN A 31 -11.64 20.83 3.88
N GLY A 32 -12.29 20.09 4.79
CA GLY A 32 -13.73 20.20 5.02
C GLY A 32 -14.63 19.57 3.96
N LEU A 33 -14.10 18.92 2.92
CA LEU A 33 -14.91 18.30 1.87
C LEU A 33 -15.73 17.09 2.35
N LYS A 34 -15.37 16.47 3.49
CA LYS A 34 -16.10 15.33 4.13
C LYS A 34 -16.60 14.28 3.11
N ILE A 35 -15.74 13.86 2.18
CA ILE A 35 -16.05 12.86 1.16
C ILE A 35 -15.77 11.47 1.74
N ASN A 36 -16.82 10.65 1.89
CA ASN A 36 -16.67 9.26 2.34
C ASN A 36 -16.22 8.34 1.18
N ASP A 37 -16.00 7.05 1.46
CA ASP A 37 -15.47 6.11 0.46
C ASP A 37 -16.43 5.87 -0.70
N ASP A 38 -17.73 5.74 -0.44
CA ASP A 38 -18.73 5.51 -1.50
C ASP A 38 -18.88 6.72 -2.39
N GLN A 39 -18.91 7.92 -1.80
CA GLN A 39 -18.91 9.18 -2.54
C GLN A 39 -17.65 9.30 -3.40
N PHE A 40 -16.49 8.95 -2.85
CA PHE A 40 -15.24 8.99 -3.61
C PHE A 40 -15.23 8.01 -4.79
N LYS A 41 -15.73 6.79 -4.61
CA LYS A 41 -15.92 5.84 -5.72
C LYS A 41 -16.86 6.42 -6.78
N ASN A 42 -18.02 6.92 -6.37
CA ASN A 42 -18.97 7.54 -7.29
C ASN A 42 -18.38 8.75 -8.05
N ILE A 43 -17.46 9.51 -7.43
CA ILE A 43 -16.72 10.59 -8.10
C ILE A 43 -15.83 10.02 -9.19
N LEU A 44 -15.03 9.00 -8.89
CA LEU A 44 -14.16 8.34 -9.86
C LEU A 44 -14.95 7.67 -10.98
N ASP A 45 -16.08 7.02 -10.66
CA ASP A 45 -16.94 6.38 -11.67
C ASP A 45 -17.62 7.40 -12.59
N ARG A 46 -17.99 8.58 -12.04
CA ARG A 46 -18.69 9.63 -12.80
C ARG A 46 -17.76 10.44 -13.70
N PHE A 47 -16.58 10.79 -13.19
CA PHE A 47 -15.65 11.68 -13.88
C PHE A 47 -14.46 10.95 -14.50
N GLU A 48 -14.32 9.64 -14.27
CA GLU A 48 -13.20 8.77 -14.70
C GLU A 48 -11.87 9.09 -14.03
N ASN A 49 -11.52 10.37 -13.91
CA ASN A 49 -10.30 10.86 -13.27
C ASN A 49 -10.50 12.26 -12.66
N LEU A 50 -9.49 12.74 -11.95
CA LEU A 50 -9.56 14.05 -11.30
C LEU A 50 -9.35 15.23 -12.26
N ILE A 51 -8.72 15.05 -13.42
CA ILE A 51 -8.63 16.13 -14.43
C ILE A 51 -10.05 16.52 -14.86
N ASN A 52 -10.86 15.53 -15.21
CA ASN A 52 -12.24 15.73 -15.62
C ASN A 52 -13.09 16.36 -14.51
N LEU A 53 -12.92 15.93 -13.25
CA LEU A 53 -13.57 16.58 -12.10
C LEU A 53 -13.15 18.05 -11.97
N PHE A 54 -11.86 18.34 -12.10
CA PHE A 54 -11.35 19.69 -12.00
C PHE A 54 -11.71 20.53 -13.21
N ALA A 55 -12.01 19.96 -14.38
CA ALA A 55 -12.48 20.71 -15.54
C ALA A 55 -13.91 21.24 -15.38
N GLN A 56 -14.72 20.65 -14.49
CA GLN A 56 -16.14 20.98 -14.35
C GLN A 56 -16.37 22.39 -13.77
N ASP A 57 -17.45 23.02 -14.23
CA ASP A 57 -17.95 24.26 -13.66
C ASP A 57 -18.92 24.02 -12.47
N ARG A 58 -19.34 25.10 -11.81
CA ARG A 58 -20.24 25.03 -10.65
C ARG A 58 -21.57 24.34 -10.97
N ARG A 59 -22.12 24.61 -12.15
CA ARG A 59 -23.43 24.08 -12.55
C ARG A 59 -23.32 22.58 -12.79
N GLU A 60 -22.30 22.14 -13.51
CA GLU A 60 -22.04 20.72 -13.79
C GLU A 60 -21.80 19.92 -12.50
N LEU A 61 -21.04 20.46 -11.55
CA LEU A 61 -20.81 19.82 -10.25
C LEU A 61 -22.10 19.67 -9.42
N ILE A 62 -23.00 20.66 -9.46
CA ILE A 62 -24.31 20.57 -8.79
C ILE A 62 -25.22 19.57 -9.51
N ASP A 63 -25.27 19.63 -10.85
CA ASP A 63 -26.10 18.77 -11.68
C ASP A 63 -25.67 17.29 -11.59
N SER A 64 -24.41 17.02 -11.24
CA SER A 64 -23.90 15.67 -10.95
C SER A 64 -24.62 14.98 -9.78
N ARG A 65 -25.22 15.75 -8.86
CA ARG A 65 -25.84 15.30 -7.59
C ARG A 65 -24.90 14.52 -6.65
N LEU A 66 -23.59 14.52 -6.91
CA LEU A 66 -22.59 13.87 -6.06
C LEU A 66 -22.19 14.73 -4.86
N PHE A 67 -22.32 16.04 -4.99
CA PHE A 67 -21.90 17.01 -3.99
C PHE A 67 -23.09 17.83 -3.51
N LYS A 68 -23.08 18.20 -2.23
CA LYS A 68 -23.95 19.27 -1.73
C LYS A 68 -23.41 20.63 -2.20
N THR A 69 -24.28 21.62 -2.34
CA THR A 69 -23.91 22.96 -2.80
C THR A 69 -22.76 23.56 -1.98
N GLU A 70 -22.75 23.38 -0.66
CA GLU A 70 -21.70 23.90 0.21
C GLU A 70 -20.34 23.24 -0.05
N VAL A 71 -20.34 21.96 -0.45
CA VAL A 71 -19.12 21.21 -0.81
C VAL A 71 -18.60 21.68 -2.15
N VAL A 72 -19.48 21.95 -3.13
CA VAL A 72 -19.09 22.51 -4.43
C VAL A 72 -18.44 23.89 -4.27
N ASP A 73 -19.06 24.78 -3.50
CA ASP A 73 -18.54 26.13 -3.28
C ASP A 73 -17.18 26.09 -2.55
N SER A 74 -17.03 25.19 -1.57
CA SER A 74 -15.75 24.95 -0.88
C SER A 74 -14.67 24.39 -1.82
N PHE A 75 -15.02 23.41 -2.65
CA PHE A 75 -14.13 22.80 -3.64
C PHE A 75 -13.61 23.85 -4.63
N LEU A 76 -14.51 24.64 -5.23
CA LEU A 76 -14.14 25.66 -6.21
C LEU A 76 -13.26 26.76 -5.58
N SER A 77 -13.58 27.22 -4.37
CA SER A 77 -12.77 28.22 -3.68
C SER A 77 -11.36 27.71 -3.34
N GLN A 78 -11.23 26.44 -2.97
CA GLN A 78 -9.92 25.84 -2.69
C GLN A 78 -9.13 25.54 -3.97
N LYS A 79 -9.81 25.11 -5.03
CA LYS A 79 -9.22 24.91 -6.37
C LYS A 79 -8.60 26.20 -6.90
N GLU A 80 -9.28 27.34 -6.76
CA GLU A 80 -8.77 28.65 -7.23
C GLU A 80 -7.52 29.12 -6.47
N LYS A 81 -7.43 28.78 -5.17
CA LYS A 81 -6.30 29.16 -4.30
C LYS A 81 -5.13 28.17 -4.35
N ALA A 82 -5.32 27.03 -5.01
CA ALA A 82 -4.33 25.97 -5.04
C ALA A 82 -3.13 26.36 -5.91
N GLU A 83 -1.94 25.90 -5.52
CA GLU A 83 -0.69 26.15 -6.24
C GLU A 83 -0.03 24.80 -6.60
N PRO A 84 -0.61 24.02 -7.54
CA PRO A 84 -0.16 22.66 -7.85
C PRO A 84 1.31 22.58 -8.26
N ASP A 85 1.81 23.56 -9.01
CA ASP A 85 3.23 23.61 -9.44
C ASP A 85 4.18 23.69 -8.24
N LYS A 86 3.82 24.44 -7.20
CA LYS A 86 4.60 24.50 -5.96
C LYS A 86 4.56 23.16 -5.22
N MET A 87 3.42 22.48 -5.22
CA MET A 87 3.31 21.16 -4.59
C MET A 87 4.18 20.13 -5.29
N LEU A 88 4.16 20.10 -6.63
CA LEU A 88 5.04 19.25 -7.45
C LEU A 88 6.53 19.58 -7.21
N ALA A 89 6.88 20.86 -7.14
CA ALA A 89 8.25 21.29 -6.84
C ALA A 89 8.73 20.79 -5.46
N VAL A 90 7.88 20.84 -4.43
CA VAL A 90 8.20 20.31 -3.09
C VAL A 90 8.46 18.80 -3.13
N LEU A 91 7.68 18.03 -3.90
CA LEU A 91 7.91 16.58 -4.04
C LEU A 91 9.25 16.29 -4.73
N LYS A 92 9.57 17.03 -5.80
CA LYS A 92 10.85 16.92 -6.52
C LYS A 92 12.04 17.28 -5.62
N GLU A 93 11.97 18.42 -4.93
CA GLU A 93 13.03 18.90 -4.01
C GLU A 93 13.31 17.89 -2.88
N LYS A 94 12.27 17.26 -2.34
CA LYS A 94 12.39 16.35 -1.19
C LYS A 94 12.60 14.89 -1.56
N GLU A 95 12.66 14.58 -2.86
CA GLU A 95 12.76 13.22 -3.40
C GLU A 95 11.63 12.33 -2.87
N VAL A 96 10.39 12.83 -2.98
CA VAL A 96 9.19 12.14 -2.52
C VAL A 96 8.35 11.72 -3.71
N THR A 97 8.07 10.43 -3.82
CA THR A 97 7.10 9.91 -4.77
C THR A 97 5.70 10.02 -4.17
N ALA A 98 4.77 10.62 -4.90
CA ALA A 98 3.35 10.60 -4.56
C ALA A 98 2.65 9.50 -5.36
N LEU A 99 1.92 8.64 -4.67
CA LEU A 99 1.13 7.56 -5.24
C LEU A 99 -0.36 7.89 -5.06
N PRO A 100 -1.02 8.50 -6.06
CA PRO A 100 -2.47 8.59 -6.10
C PRO A 100 -3.17 7.25 -5.87
N PHE A 101 -4.41 7.26 -5.38
CA PHE A 101 -5.17 6.04 -5.10
C PHE A 101 -5.25 5.09 -6.31
N THR A 102 -5.41 5.63 -7.51
CA THR A 102 -5.46 4.87 -8.77
C THR A 102 -4.09 4.54 -9.35
N HIS A 103 -3.00 5.00 -8.72
CA HIS A 103 -1.65 4.75 -9.20
C HIS A 103 -1.32 3.25 -9.19
N PRO A 104 -0.73 2.68 -10.25
CA PRO A 104 -0.44 1.24 -10.35
C PRO A 104 0.42 0.69 -9.20
N LEU A 105 1.42 1.46 -8.76
CA LEU A 105 2.28 1.12 -7.62
C LEU A 105 1.64 1.37 -6.24
N TYR A 106 0.41 1.88 -6.17
CA TYR A 106 -0.29 2.03 -4.90
C TYR A 106 -0.55 0.64 -4.30
N PRO A 107 -0.21 0.39 -3.02
CA PRO A 107 -0.38 -0.95 -2.42
C PRO A 107 -1.83 -1.44 -2.50
N ALA A 108 -2.08 -2.52 -3.26
CA ALA A 108 -3.44 -3.04 -3.49
C ALA A 108 -4.18 -3.34 -2.18
N LYS A 109 -3.49 -3.99 -1.21
CA LYS A 109 -4.03 -4.27 0.13
C LYS A 109 -4.55 -3.02 0.85
N LEU A 110 -3.87 -1.89 0.64
CA LEU A 110 -4.23 -0.60 1.22
C LEU A 110 -5.42 0.04 0.50
N ARG A 111 -5.71 -0.27 -0.77
CA ARG A 111 -6.92 0.26 -1.44
C ARG A 111 -8.21 -0.30 -0.84
N HIS A 112 -8.16 -1.52 -0.31
CA HIS A 112 -9.34 -2.24 0.15
C HIS A 112 -9.71 -1.98 1.63
N ILE A 113 -8.93 -1.17 2.35
CA ILE A 113 -9.30 -0.82 3.73
C ILE A 113 -10.41 0.24 3.74
N HIS A 114 -11.07 0.39 4.88
CA HIS A 114 -11.92 1.55 5.10
C HIS A 114 -11.07 2.83 5.17
N SER A 115 -11.53 3.87 4.46
CA SER A 115 -10.88 5.18 4.35
C SER A 115 -9.42 5.09 3.89
N PRO A 116 -9.12 4.53 2.70
CA PRO A 116 -7.76 4.43 2.19
C PRO A 116 -7.18 5.83 1.92
N PRO A 117 -5.86 6.07 2.10
CA PRO A 117 -5.26 7.36 1.74
C PRO A 117 -5.52 7.71 0.27
N ARG A 118 -5.99 8.93 0.00
CA ARG A 118 -6.22 9.40 -1.38
C ARG A 118 -4.92 9.54 -2.17
N VAL A 119 -3.86 9.95 -1.48
CA VAL A 119 -2.48 9.96 -1.96
C VAL A 119 -1.61 9.37 -0.87
N LEU A 120 -0.73 8.44 -1.24
CA LEU A 120 0.30 7.90 -0.37
C LEU A 120 1.65 8.50 -0.78
N TYR A 121 2.27 9.26 0.11
CA TYR A 121 3.61 9.81 -0.08
C TYR A 121 4.65 8.78 0.35
N MET A 122 5.70 8.63 -0.44
CA MET A 122 6.75 7.65 -0.23
C MET A 122 8.13 8.30 -0.39
N LYS A 123 9.04 7.99 0.52
CA LYS A 123 10.47 8.26 0.40
C LYS A 123 11.24 6.95 0.52
N GLY A 124 12.16 6.69 -0.38
CA GLY A 124 12.74 5.36 -0.60
C GLY A 124 12.00 4.60 -1.70
N ARG A 125 12.21 3.28 -1.79
CA ARG A 125 11.70 2.46 -2.89
C ARG A 125 11.03 1.19 -2.38
N LEU A 126 9.85 0.89 -2.93
CA LEU A 126 9.15 -0.38 -2.76
C LEU A 126 8.74 -0.87 -4.13
N ASP A 127 9.21 -2.05 -4.50
CA ASP A 127 8.74 -2.73 -5.69
C ASP A 127 7.53 -3.62 -5.34
N PRO A 128 6.60 -3.92 -6.27
CA PRO A 128 5.43 -4.77 -5.98
C PRO A 128 5.79 -6.13 -5.38
N GLN A 129 6.96 -6.68 -5.73
CA GLN A 129 7.49 -7.92 -5.15
C GLN A 129 7.76 -7.81 -3.64
N ASP A 130 8.18 -6.63 -3.16
CA ASP A 130 8.46 -6.39 -1.75
C ASP A 130 7.15 -6.39 -0.93
N LEU A 131 6.00 -6.20 -1.58
CA LEU A 131 4.69 -6.13 -0.92
C LEU A 131 3.90 -7.45 -0.98
N ARG A 132 4.49 -8.53 -1.53
CA ARG A 132 3.83 -9.84 -1.64
C ARG A 132 3.47 -10.43 -0.29
N ALA A 133 4.42 -10.49 0.63
CA ALA A 133 4.22 -10.87 2.02
C ALA A 133 4.63 -9.73 2.94
N THR A 134 3.66 -9.16 3.64
CA THR A 134 3.87 -8.02 4.55
C THR A 134 3.34 -8.33 5.93
N ILE A 135 4.19 -8.12 6.94
CA ILE A 135 3.85 -8.40 8.34
C ILE A 135 4.01 -7.12 9.15
N ALA A 136 2.89 -6.62 9.68
CA ALA A 136 2.92 -5.53 10.63
C ALA A 136 3.47 -6.03 11.97
N VAL A 137 4.46 -5.34 12.56
CA VAL A 137 4.94 -5.65 13.90
C VAL A 137 4.76 -4.44 14.78
N VAL A 138 3.95 -4.56 15.84
CA VAL A 138 3.57 -3.45 16.71
C VAL A 138 3.67 -3.82 18.19
N GLY A 139 3.81 -2.81 19.04
CA GLY A 139 3.75 -3.02 20.46
C GLY A 139 4.02 -1.77 21.30
N THR A 140 4.36 -2.00 22.56
CA THR A 140 4.60 -0.96 23.54
C THR A 140 5.82 -0.11 23.18
N ARG A 141 5.75 1.18 23.53
CA ARG A 141 6.86 2.12 23.43
C ARG A 141 7.94 1.88 24.49
N LYS A 142 7.63 1.09 25.54
CA LYS A 142 8.53 0.78 26.65
C LYS A 142 8.61 -0.75 26.85
N PRO A 143 9.20 -1.49 25.89
CA PRO A 143 9.25 -2.94 25.98
C PRO A 143 10.20 -3.43 27.08
N THR A 144 9.85 -4.58 27.64
CA THR A 144 10.70 -5.33 28.56
C THR A 144 11.92 -5.91 27.83
N SER A 145 12.90 -6.46 28.55
CA SER A 145 14.02 -7.18 27.90
C SER A 145 13.52 -8.33 27.02
N TYR A 146 12.48 -9.02 27.47
CA TYR A 146 11.78 -10.07 26.72
C TYR A 146 11.18 -9.53 25.42
N GLY A 147 10.35 -8.49 25.49
CA GLY A 147 9.73 -7.89 24.30
C GLY A 147 10.76 -7.30 23.33
N ARG A 148 11.87 -6.74 23.84
CA ARG A 148 12.94 -6.23 22.98
C ARG A 148 13.59 -7.33 22.16
N LYS A 149 13.93 -8.45 22.82
CA LYS A 149 14.51 -9.61 22.18
C LYS A 149 13.56 -10.14 21.11
N LEU A 150 12.29 -10.37 21.48
CA LEU A 150 11.32 -10.98 20.57
C LEU A 150 10.95 -10.09 19.38
N ALA A 151 10.75 -8.78 19.58
CA ALA A 151 10.48 -7.87 18.46
C ALA A 151 11.57 -7.94 17.40
N LYS A 152 12.83 -7.94 17.87
CA LYS A 152 13.99 -7.95 16.99
C LYS A 152 14.18 -9.32 16.33
N ASP A 153 14.12 -10.40 17.11
CA ASP A 153 14.35 -11.77 16.61
C ASP A 153 13.24 -12.20 15.64
N PHE A 154 11.96 -11.99 15.98
CA PHE A 154 10.86 -12.30 15.07
C PHE A 154 10.97 -11.51 13.78
N SER A 155 11.17 -10.18 13.85
CA SER A 155 11.30 -9.39 12.63
C SER A 155 12.51 -9.77 11.78
N ARG A 156 13.64 -10.15 12.40
CA ARG A 156 14.81 -10.64 11.68
C ARG A 156 14.52 -11.94 10.94
N GLU A 157 13.89 -12.91 11.60
CA GLU A 157 13.60 -14.23 11.01
C GLU A 157 12.51 -14.16 9.92
N LEU A 158 11.46 -13.37 10.15
CA LEU A 158 10.42 -13.09 9.15
C LEU A 158 11.03 -12.39 7.92
N ALA A 159 11.88 -11.39 8.13
CA ALA A 159 12.56 -10.67 7.04
C ALA A 159 13.55 -11.55 6.29
N ALA A 160 14.33 -12.39 6.99
CA ALA A 160 15.22 -13.37 6.38
C ALA A 160 14.46 -14.40 5.53
N SER A 161 13.18 -14.63 5.84
CA SER A 161 12.27 -15.48 5.08
C SER A 161 11.66 -14.79 3.86
N GLY A 162 11.98 -13.51 3.62
CA GLY A 162 11.51 -12.72 2.49
C GLY A 162 10.25 -11.89 2.75
N ALA A 163 9.75 -11.86 3.99
CA ALA A 163 8.62 -11.00 4.34
C ALA A 163 9.07 -9.55 4.59
N THR A 164 8.27 -8.58 4.15
CA THR A 164 8.50 -7.17 4.43
C THR A 164 7.88 -6.79 5.76
N ILE A 165 8.69 -6.20 6.65
CA ILE A 165 8.23 -5.75 7.96
C ILE A 165 7.61 -4.36 7.86
N VAL A 166 6.34 -4.22 8.22
CA VAL A 166 5.65 -2.93 8.27
C VAL A 166 5.55 -2.48 9.72
N SER A 167 5.95 -1.25 10.04
CA SER A 167 5.77 -0.72 11.39
C SER A 167 5.72 0.80 11.40
N GLY A 168 5.60 1.37 12.58
CA GLY A 168 5.23 2.75 12.77
C GLY A 168 6.32 3.74 13.06
N MET A 169 7.58 3.33 13.02
CA MET A 169 8.71 4.19 13.43
C MET A 169 8.56 4.76 14.86
N ALA A 170 7.69 4.22 15.72
CA ALA A 170 7.64 4.62 17.12
C ALA A 170 8.87 4.09 17.87
N VAL A 171 9.25 4.70 19.00
CA VAL A 171 10.23 4.06 19.90
C VAL A 171 9.69 2.73 20.43
N GLY A 172 10.58 1.83 20.83
CA GLY A 172 10.22 0.55 21.44
C GLY A 172 10.10 -0.56 20.41
N ILE A 173 8.98 -1.29 20.44
CA ILE A 173 8.77 -2.47 19.57
C ILE A 173 8.91 -2.11 18.09
N ASP A 174 8.28 -1.02 17.63
CA ASP A 174 8.34 -0.60 16.23
C ASP A 174 9.78 -0.37 15.73
N SER A 175 10.60 0.40 16.47
CA SER A 175 12.02 0.58 16.14
C SER A 175 12.77 -0.75 16.04
N LEU A 176 12.52 -1.66 16.99
CA LEU A 176 13.25 -2.93 17.08
C LEU A 176 12.85 -3.88 15.96
N ALA A 177 11.60 -3.83 15.53
CA ALA A 177 11.12 -4.58 14.37
C ALA A 177 11.85 -4.14 13.09
N HIS A 178 11.92 -2.82 12.85
CA HIS A 178 12.68 -2.28 11.71
C HIS A 178 14.16 -2.66 11.78
N TRP A 179 14.81 -2.52 12.94
CA TRP A 179 16.20 -2.94 13.11
C TRP A 179 16.41 -4.44 12.86
N GLY A 180 15.49 -5.30 13.31
CA GLY A 180 15.53 -6.73 13.03
C GLY A 180 15.48 -7.02 11.53
N ALA A 181 14.58 -6.34 10.80
CA ALA A 181 14.46 -6.48 9.35
C ALA A 181 15.74 -6.03 8.61
N LEU A 182 16.29 -4.87 8.98
CA LEU A 182 17.53 -4.35 8.40
C LEU A 182 18.73 -5.26 8.66
N GLU A 183 18.82 -5.87 9.86
CA GLU A 183 19.89 -6.81 10.20
C GLU A 183 19.83 -8.11 9.41
N ALA A 184 18.64 -8.51 8.95
CA ALA A 184 18.48 -9.64 8.03
C ALA A 184 18.83 -9.29 6.58
N GLY A 185 19.08 -8.01 6.26
CA GLY A 185 19.14 -7.53 4.88
C GLY A 185 17.79 -7.58 4.16
N GLY A 186 16.69 -7.67 4.91
CA GLY A 186 15.33 -7.70 4.36
C GLY A 186 14.72 -6.32 4.18
N LYS A 187 13.47 -6.29 3.70
CA LYS A 187 12.73 -5.05 3.43
C LYS A 187 11.89 -4.60 4.61
N THR A 188 11.73 -3.29 4.79
CA THR A 188 10.85 -2.73 5.81
C THR A 188 10.18 -1.42 5.40
N VAL A 189 8.92 -1.24 5.83
CA VAL A 189 8.10 -0.06 5.55
C VAL A 189 7.77 0.67 6.84
N ALA A 190 8.20 1.93 6.93
CA ALA A 190 7.92 2.79 8.07
C ALA A 190 6.77 3.75 7.75
N VAL A 191 5.64 3.59 8.44
CA VAL A 191 4.45 4.44 8.21
C VAL A 191 4.44 5.59 9.22
N LEU A 192 4.45 6.84 8.77
CA LEU A 192 4.57 8.03 9.63
C LEU A 192 3.24 8.76 9.89
N ALA A 193 3.11 9.34 11.08
CA ALA A 193 2.01 10.22 11.47
C ALA A 193 2.29 11.71 11.16
N SER A 194 3.22 11.96 10.25
CA SER A 194 3.77 13.24 9.78
C SER A 194 4.10 13.11 8.30
N GLY A 195 4.52 14.19 7.64
CA GLY A 195 5.09 14.10 6.29
C GLY A 195 6.29 13.14 6.26
N VAL A 196 6.51 12.48 5.12
CA VAL A 196 7.60 11.49 4.98
C VAL A 196 8.98 12.10 5.21
N ASP A 197 9.13 13.41 5.05
CA ASP A 197 10.34 14.21 5.28
C ASP A 197 10.58 14.57 6.76
N HIS A 198 9.65 14.24 7.65
CA HIS A 198 9.74 14.54 9.07
C HIS A 198 9.87 13.27 9.91
N CYS A 199 11.10 12.88 10.24
CA CYS A 199 11.35 11.75 11.14
C CYS A 199 10.86 12.06 12.56
N TYR A 200 9.79 11.38 12.99
CA TYR A 200 9.30 11.42 14.37
C TYR A 200 9.10 10.00 14.92
N PRO A 201 9.60 9.72 16.15
CA PRO A 201 10.34 10.62 17.02
C PRO A 201 11.77 10.84 16.53
N SER A 202 12.37 11.98 16.88
CA SER A 202 13.72 12.35 16.45
C SER A 202 14.81 11.35 16.87
N ALA A 203 14.58 10.62 17.96
CA ALA A 203 15.46 9.55 18.43
C ALA A 203 15.63 8.41 17.43
N ASN A 204 14.69 8.21 16.51
CA ASN A 204 14.75 7.18 15.46
C ASN A 204 15.39 7.69 14.16
N ARG A 205 15.97 8.90 14.14
CA ARG A 205 16.64 9.45 12.96
C ARG A 205 17.71 8.51 12.35
N PRO A 206 18.60 7.87 13.14
CA PRO A 206 19.57 6.93 12.56
C PRO A 206 18.92 5.72 11.88
N LEU A 207 17.78 5.26 12.40
CA LEU A 207 17.01 4.16 11.80
C LEU A 207 16.35 4.61 10.50
N TYR A 208 15.74 5.79 10.50
CA TYR A 208 15.13 6.41 9.33
C TYR A 208 16.17 6.57 8.20
N GLU A 209 17.33 7.16 8.52
CA GLU A 209 18.41 7.40 7.55
C GLU A 209 18.91 6.08 6.96
N LYS A 210 19.17 5.08 7.82
CA LYS A 210 19.61 3.77 7.37
C LYS A 210 18.61 3.06 6.46
N LEU A 211 17.31 3.17 6.74
CA LEU A 211 16.25 2.58 5.92
C LEU A 211 16.29 3.15 4.49
N ILE A 212 16.46 4.48 4.38
CA ILE A 212 16.53 5.18 3.08
C ILE A 212 17.86 4.90 2.37
N GLU A 213 18.99 5.04 3.06
CA GLU A 213 20.33 4.90 2.47
C GLU A 213 20.62 3.48 1.96
N GLN A 214 20.09 2.46 2.62
CA GLN A 214 20.33 1.06 2.23
C GLN A 214 19.33 0.55 1.16
N GLU A 215 18.43 1.41 0.67
CA GLU A 215 17.31 1.02 -0.18
C GLU A 215 16.54 -0.18 0.41
N ALA A 216 16.51 -0.27 1.75
CA ALA A 216 15.97 -1.40 2.48
C ALA A 216 14.44 -1.33 2.64
N GLY A 217 13.79 -0.50 1.82
CA GLY A 217 12.35 -0.30 1.75
C GLY A 217 11.99 1.18 1.64
N ALA A 218 10.92 1.59 2.30
CA ALA A 218 10.47 2.98 2.23
C ALA A 218 9.81 3.50 3.51
N VAL A 219 9.83 4.82 3.63
CA VAL A 219 9.01 5.58 4.57
C VAL A 219 7.78 6.07 3.82
N VAL A 220 6.60 5.82 4.38
CA VAL A 220 5.32 6.20 3.76
C VAL A 220 4.45 7.03 4.70
N SER A 221 3.60 7.87 4.12
CA SER A 221 2.64 8.69 4.87
C SER A 221 1.43 9.08 4.03
N GLU A 222 0.28 9.26 4.66
CA GLU A 222 -0.88 9.92 4.04
C GLU A 222 -0.77 11.46 4.05
N PHE A 223 0.19 12.01 4.77
CA PHE A 223 0.33 13.44 4.97
C PHE A 223 1.38 14.03 4.02
N PHE A 224 1.05 15.18 3.41
CA PHE A 224 1.94 15.88 2.49
C PHE A 224 3.26 16.29 3.17
N PRO A 225 4.39 16.35 2.44
CA PRO A 225 5.67 16.77 3.01
C PRO A 225 5.61 18.11 3.76
N GLY A 226 6.31 18.19 4.88
CA GLY A 226 6.27 19.32 5.81
C GLY A 226 5.20 19.23 6.89
N THR A 227 4.27 18.26 6.81
CA THR A 227 3.26 18.04 7.86
C THR A 227 3.92 17.55 9.15
N THR A 228 3.65 18.24 10.26
CA THR A 228 4.20 17.89 11.58
C THR A 228 3.38 16.77 12.26
N PRO A 229 3.89 16.07 13.28
CA PRO A 229 3.11 15.06 13.99
C PRO A 229 2.10 15.69 14.95
N GLU A 230 0.85 15.22 14.90
CA GLU A 230 -0.23 15.61 15.84
C GLU A 230 -0.82 14.39 16.52
N LYS A 231 -1.33 14.55 17.76
CA LYS A 231 -1.81 13.41 18.58
C LYS A 231 -2.85 12.54 17.87
N TRP A 232 -3.77 13.14 17.12
CA TRP A 232 -4.83 12.43 16.40
C TRP A 232 -4.31 11.70 15.14
N ARG A 233 -3.17 12.10 14.58
CA ARG A 233 -2.56 11.46 13.41
C ARG A 233 -1.99 10.08 13.73
N PHE A 234 -1.58 9.82 14.99
CA PHE A 234 -1.04 8.51 15.36
C PHE A 234 -2.09 7.39 15.28
N PRO A 235 -3.28 7.50 15.90
CA PRO A 235 -4.34 6.51 15.69
C PRO A 235 -4.82 6.44 14.24
N ALA A 236 -4.94 7.59 13.55
CA ALA A 236 -5.38 7.64 12.16
C ALA A 236 -4.46 6.82 11.24
N ARG A 237 -3.14 6.97 11.40
CA ARG A 237 -2.15 6.27 10.60
C ARG A 237 -2.09 4.76 10.86
N ASN A 238 -2.51 4.28 12.04
CA ASN A 238 -2.44 2.84 12.36
C ASN A 238 -3.22 1.97 11.37
N ARG A 239 -4.29 2.50 10.75
CA ARG A 239 -5.05 1.78 9.72
C ARG A 239 -4.21 1.49 8.47
N ILE A 240 -3.19 2.30 8.19
CA ILE A 240 -2.27 2.14 7.06
C ILE A 240 -1.24 1.05 7.40
N VAL A 241 -0.75 1.00 8.65
CA VAL A 241 0.16 -0.07 9.12
C VAL A 241 -0.49 -1.43 8.95
N SER A 242 -1.71 -1.61 9.46
CA SER A 242 -2.46 -2.86 9.27
C SER A 242 -2.91 -3.04 7.82
N GLY A 243 -3.28 -1.96 7.14
CA GLY A 243 -3.80 -1.99 5.77
C GLY A 243 -2.79 -2.41 4.71
N MET A 244 -1.51 -2.15 4.94
CA MET A 244 -0.41 -2.59 4.09
C MET A 244 0.06 -4.02 4.39
N SER A 245 -0.53 -4.71 5.37
CA SER A 245 -0.04 -5.99 5.90
C SER A 245 -1.02 -7.15 5.68
N ASP A 246 -0.50 -8.35 5.43
CA ASP A 246 -1.28 -9.60 5.42
C ASP A 246 -1.58 -10.09 6.84
N ALA A 247 -0.59 -9.90 7.71
CA ALA A 247 -0.64 -10.27 9.11
C ALA A 247 -0.16 -9.13 10.01
N LEU A 248 -0.59 -9.16 11.26
CA LEU A 248 -0.11 -8.25 12.30
C LEU A 248 0.33 -9.05 13.53
N LEU A 249 1.57 -8.83 13.98
CA LEU A 249 2.13 -9.36 15.21
C LEU A 249 2.15 -8.29 16.30
N VAL A 250 1.49 -8.58 17.43
CA VAL A 250 1.60 -7.79 18.66
C VAL A 250 2.60 -8.46 19.61
N VAL A 251 3.75 -7.81 19.83
CA VAL A 251 4.84 -8.39 20.65
C VAL A 251 4.60 -8.18 22.15
N GLU A 252 4.34 -6.94 22.55
CA GLU A 252 3.99 -6.58 23.93
C GLU A 252 3.02 -5.40 23.90
N ALA A 253 1.98 -5.45 24.72
CA ALA A 253 1.00 -4.38 24.85
C ALA A 253 0.40 -4.40 26.26
N GLY A 254 0.43 -3.24 26.94
CA GLY A 254 -0.40 -3.03 28.14
C GLY A 254 -1.85 -2.75 27.76
N GLU A 255 -2.74 -2.70 28.76
CA GLU A 255 -4.20 -2.58 28.59
C GLU A 255 -4.64 -1.33 27.80
N SER A 256 -3.89 -0.23 27.90
CA SER A 256 -4.16 1.04 27.20
C SER A 256 -3.18 1.32 26.06
N SER A 257 -2.50 0.29 25.56
CA SER A 257 -1.51 0.44 24.48
C SER A 257 -2.17 0.79 23.15
N GLY A 258 -1.60 1.77 22.43
CA GLY A 258 -2.00 2.10 21.07
C GLY A 258 -1.86 0.93 20.09
N ALA A 259 -1.01 -0.06 20.39
CA ALA A 259 -0.89 -1.29 19.59
C ALA A 259 -2.19 -2.11 19.56
N LEU A 260 -3.02 -2.03 20.62
CA LEU A 260 -4.33 -2.69 20.64
C LEU A 260 -5.29 -2.05 19.63
N ILE A 261 -5.18 -0.74 19.38
CA ILE A 261 -5.96 -0.06 18.34
C ILE A 261 -5.59 -0.66 16.98
N THR A 262 -4.29 -0.79 16.68
CA THR A 262 -3.83 -1.38 15.42
C THR A 262 -4.26 -2.84 15.27
N ALA A 263 -4.23 -3.63 16.35
CA ALA A 263 -4.68 -5.01 16.32
C ALA A 263 -6.18 -5.14 16.00
N ASN A 264 -7.02 -4.29 16.59
CA ASN A 264 -8.45 -4.28 16.28
C ASN A 264 -8.73 -3.76 14.86
N LEU A 265 -7.95 -2.79 14.37
CA LEU A 265 -8.03 -2.33 12.97
C LEU A 265 -7.66 -3.46 12.00
N ALA A 266 -6.58 -4.19 12.27
CA ALA A 266 -6.17 -5.35 11.48
C ALA A 266 -7.25 -6.45 11.45
N PHE A 267 -7.80 -6.78 12.63
CA PHE A 267 -8.91 -7.74 12.73
C PHE A 267 -10.14 -7.28 11.93
N GLY A 268 -10.54 -6.01 12.05
CA GLY A 268 -11.65 -5.44 11.28
C GLY A 268 -11.39 -5.35 9.76
N GLN A 269 -10.11 -5.30 9.36
CA GLN A 269 -9.66 -5.36 7.96
C GLN A 269 -9.50 -6.80 7.46
N SER A 270 -9.96 -7.81 8.21
CA SER A 270 -9.82 -9.24 7.89
C SER A 270 -8.35 -9.67 7.70
N ARG A 271 -7.43 -9.07 8.47
CA ARG A 271 -6.02 -9.50 8.53
C ARG A 271 -5.84 -10.51 9.64
N CYS A 272 -4.89 -11.43 9.44
CA CYS A 272 -4.51 -12.36 10.51
C CYS A 272 -3.80 -11.58 11.61
N VAL A 273 -4.29 -11.68 12.85
CA VAL A 273 -3.66 -11.03 14.00
C VAL A 273 -3.03 -12.10 14.88
N PHE A 274 -1.78 -11.88 15.26
CA PHE A 274 -0.98 -12.73 16.11
C PHE A 274 -0.54 -11.96 17.34
N ALA A 275 -0.38 -12.65 18.45
CA ALA A 275 0.10 -12.06 19.68
C ALA A 275 1.06 -13.02 20.39
N ILE A 276 2.14 -12.44 20.92
CA ILE A 276 3.08 -13.18 21.77
C ILE A 276 2.50 -13.23 23.19
N PRO A 277 2.33 -14.43 23.79
CA PRO A 277 1.81 -14.56 25.13
C PRO A 277 2.85 -14.07 26.14
N GLY A 278 2.40 -13.66 27.30
CA GLY A 278 3.29 -13.36 28.41
C GLY A 278 2.68 -13.72 29.75
N ARG A 279 3.41 -13.42 30.83
CA ARG A 279 2.93 -13.73 32.18
C ARG A 279 1.62 -13.02 32.46
N VAL A 280 0.68 -13.72 33.11
CA VAL A 280 -0.64 -13.16 33.44
C VAL A 280 -0.59 -11.97 34.41
N ASP A 281 0.48 -11.89 35.21
CA ASP A 281 0.77 -10.76 36.12
C ASP A 281 1.65 -9.67 35.47
N GLY A 282 2.04 -9.85 34.21
CA GLY A 282 2.89 -8.93 33.46
C GLY A 282 2.10 -7.78 32.87
N ALA A 283 2.35 -6.56 33.34
CA ALA A 283 1.66 -5.36 32.85
C ALA A 283 1.79 -5.13 31.32
N MET A 284 2.93 -5.51 30.72
CA MET A 284 3.16 -5.39 29.27
C MET A 284 2.63 -6.58 28.46
N SER A 285 2.10 -7.61 29.13
CA SER A 285 1.49 -8.79 28.51
C SER A 285 -0.04 -8.80 28.65
N ALA A 286 -0.59 -7.92 29.48
CA ALA A 286 -2.03 -7.85 29.72
C ALA A 286 -2.84 -7.68 28.42
N GLY A 287 -2.40 -6.78 27.55
CA GLY A 287 -3.06 -6.52 26.27
C GLY A 287 -2.92 -7.67 25.27
N THR A 288 -1.73 -8.27 25.12
CA THR A 288 -1.54 -9.43 24.23
C THR A 288 -2.35 -10.64 24.69
N ASN A 289 -2.31 -10.95 25.99
CA ASN A 289 -3.11 -12.02 26.58
C ASN A 289 -4.62 -11.77 26.41
N GLN A 290 -5.08 -10.52 26.53
CA GLN A 290 -6.48 -10.17 26.29
C GLN A 290 -6.89 -10.35 24.82
N LEU A 291 -6.03 -9.99 23.86
CA LEU A 291 -6.31 -10.22 22.43
C LEU A 291 -6.47 -11.72 22.14
N ILE A 292 -5.61 -12.56 22.72
CA ILE A 292 -5.67 -14.02 22.61
C ILE A 292 -6.96 -14.55 23.24
N ALA A 293 -7.25 -14.16 24.50
CA ALA A 293 -8.43 -14.62 25.22
C ALA A 293 -9.75 -14.25 24.53
N LYS A 294 -9.78 -13.10 23.83
CA LYS A 294 -10.95 -12.65 23.05
C LYS A 294 -11.01 -13.21 21.63
N THR A 295 -10.09 -14.09 21.25
CA THR A 295 -9.98 -14.64 19.87
C THR A 295 -9.81 -13.54 18.82
N VAL A 296 -9.27 -12.38 19.21
CA VAL A 296 -8.87 -11.32 18.26
C VAL A 296 -7.53 -11.67 17.65
N ALA A 297 -6.64 -12.29 18.42
CA ALA A 297 -5.31 -12.71 17.97
C ALA A 297 -5.07 -14.20 18.21
N GLN A 298 -4.37 -14.85 17.28
CA GLN A 298 -3.82 -16.19 17.46
C GLN A 298 -2.52 -16.11 18.26
N LEU A 299 -2.32 -17.08 19.16
CA LEU A 299 -1.09 -17.18 19.94
C LEU A 299 0.04 -17.69 19.04
N VAL A 300 1.20 -17.04 19.10
CA VAL A 300 2.43 -17.50 18.43
C VAL A 300 3.59 -17.57 19.41
N VAL A 301 4.48 -18.54 19.21
CA VAL A 301 5.68 -18.74 20.03
C VAL A 301 6.97 -18.70 19.21
N LYS A 302 6.85 -18.83 17.88
CA LYS A 302 7.97 -18.74 16.93
C LYS A 302 7.52 -18.11 15.60
N PRO A 303 8.43 -17.54 14.79
CA PRO A 303 8.07 -16.87 13.53
C PRO A 303 7.40 -17.80 12.50
N GLU A 304 7.75 -19.09 12.50
CA GLU A 304 7.19 -20.08 11.59
C GLU A 304 5.68 -20.22 11.77
N ASP A 305 5.15 -20.01 12.99
CA ASP A 305 3.70 -20.06 13.24
C ASP A 305 2.94 -19.03 12.37
N ILE A 306 3.57 -17.87 12.11
CA ILE A 306 3.02 -16.80 11.26
C ILE A 306 3.15 -17.17 9.79
N LEU A 307 4.33 -17.67 9.38
CA LEU A 307 4.60 -18.02 7.99
C LEU A 307 3.72 -19.17 7.52
N ASP A 308 3.58 -20.21 8.34
CA ASP A 308 2.73 -21.38 8.07
C ASP A 308 1.27 -20.95 7.92
N ASN A 309 0.79 -20.03 8.76
CA ASN A 309 -0.57 -19.52 8.68
C ASN A 309 -0.83 -18.71 7.39
N LEU A 310 0.18 -17.96 6.95
CA LEU A 310 0.13 -17.23 5.68
C LEU A 310 0.35 -18.14 4.45
N GLY A 311 0.66 -19.42 4.64
CA GLY A 311 1.07 -20.31 3.55
C GLY A 311 2.37 -19.86 2.88
N TRP A 312 3.18 -19.06 3.56
CA TRP A 312 4.41 -18.49 3.00
C TRP A 312 5.56 -19.48 3.12
N VAL A 313 6.13 -19.87 1.98
CA VAL A 313 7.29 -20.77 1.94
C VAL A 313 8.55 -19.96 1.62
N PRO A 314 9.52 -19.86 2.57
CA PRO A 314 10.77 -19.13 2.35
C PRO A 314 11.55 -19.67 1.15
N GLY A 315 12.14 -18.78 0.35
CA GLY A 315 13.05 -19.17 -0.75
C GLY A 315 12.36 -19.73 -2.01
N LYS A 316 11.04 -19.92 -2.01
CA LYS A 316 10.29 -20.03 -3.25
C LYS A 316 10.25 -18.64 -3.89
N LYS A 317 11.19 -18.37 -4.82
CA LYS A 317 10.88 -17.54 -5.99
C LYS A 317 9.81 -18.30 -6.79
N GLU A 318 8.62 -18.40 -6.24
CA GLU A 318 7.52 -19.01 -6.97
C GLU A 318 7.12 -18.06 -8.08
N ARG A 319 6.98 -18.70 -9.25
CA ARG A 319 6.64 -18.14 -10.56
C ARG A 319 5.65 -17.01 -10.39
N ASN A 320 5.89 -15.90 -11.09
CA ASN A 320 4.99 -14.76 -11.26
C ASN A 320 3.57 -15.11 -10.81
N VAL A 321 3.31 -14.89 -9.52
CA VAL A 321 1.93 -14.92 -9.02
C VAL A 321 1.24 -13.89 -9.88
N PRO A 322 0.17 -14.25 -10.62
CA PRO A 322 -0.49 -13.29 -11.48
C PRO A 322 -0.81 -12.10 -10.59
N THR A 323 -0.24 -10.96 -10.94
CA THR A 323 -0.75 -9.69 -10.43
C THR A 323 -2.25 -9.81 -10.60
N VAL A 324 -3.05 -9.62 -9.55
CA VAL A 324 -4.49 -9.48 -9.73
C VAL A 324 -4.65 -8.22 -10.58
N VAL A 325 -4.58 -8.38 -11.89
CA VAL A 325 -4.82 -7.31 -12.84
C VAL A 325 -6.33 -7.16 -12.78
N GLU A 326 -6.80 -6.14 -12.07
CA GLU A 326 -8.17 -5.69 -12.28
C GLU A 326 -8.23 -5.22 -13.73
N LEU A 327 -8.83 -6.06 -14.58
CA LEU A 327 -8.99 -5.76 -16.00
C LEU A 327 -10.16 -4.78 -16.14
N PHE A 328 -9.90 -3.63 -16.73
CA PHE A 328 -10.89 -2.64 -17.08
C PHE A 328 -11.05 -2.60 -18.61
N GLY A 329 -12.16 -2.05 -19.11
CA GLY A 329 -12.33 -1.78 -20.54
C GLY A 329 -12.10 -2.98 -21.47
N ARG A 330 -11.27 -2.78 -22.50
CA ARG A 330 -11.06 -3.71 -23.64
C ARG A 330 -10.26 -4.94 -23.24
N GLU A 331 -9.36 -4.81 -22.27
CA GLU A 331 -8.55 -5.90 -21.72
C GLU A 331 -9.43 -6.98 -21.10
N LYS A 332 -10.50 -6.57 -20.41
CA LYS A 332 -11.48 -7.49 -19.83
C LYS A 332 -12.27 -8.23 -20.89
N GLU A 333 -12.68 -7.55 -21.97
CA GLU A 333 -13.43 -8.18 -23.07
C GLU A 333 -12.62 -9.30 -23.75
N VAL A 334 -11.34 -9.06 -24.06
CA VAL A 334 -10.45 -10.07 -24.64
C VAL A 334 -10.22 -11.21 -23.67
N PHE A 335 -9.94 -10.90 -22.40
CA PHE A 335 -9.73 -11.91 -21.38
C PHE A 335 -10.97 -12.77 -21.18
N ASP A 336 -12.16 -12.17 -21.10
CA ASP A 336 -13.46 -12.84 -20.90
C ASP A 336 -13.83 -13.76 -22.08
N PHE A 337 -13.36 -13.44 -23.29
CA PHE A 337 -13.53 -14.28 -24.48
C PHE A 337 -12.60 -15.51 -24.49
N LEU A 338 -11.36 -15.37 -24.05
CA LEU A 338 -10.39 -16.47 -24.03
C LEU A 338 -10.81 -17.57 -23.06
N SER A 339 -10.36 -18.81 -23.31
CA SER A 339 -10.57 -19.96 -22.42
C SER A 339 -9.26 -20.72 -22.24
N SER A 340 -9.27 -21.83 -21.49
CA SER A 340 -8.11 -22.72 -21.42
C SER A 340 -7.78 -23.39 -22.76
N GLU A 341 -8.74 -23.45 -23.70
CA GLU A 341 -8.48 -23.88 -25.08
C GLU A 341 -7.87 -22.73 -25.91
N PRO A 342 -6.75 -22.95 -26.64
CA PRO A 342 -6.16 -21.93 -27.48
C PRO A 342 -7.07 -21.48 -28.62
N VAL A 343 -7.17 -20.17 -28.81
CA VAL A 343 -7.94 -19.50 -29.87
C VAL A 343 -6.99 -18.68 -30.75
N HIS A 344 -7.20 -18.73 -32.06
CA HIS A 344 -6.34 -18.01 -33.02
C HIS A 344 -6.62 -16.50 -33.02
N PHE A 345 -5.58 -15.70 -33.24
CA PHE A 345 -5.63 -14.23 -33.27
C PHE A 345 -6.79 -13.67 -34.11
N ASP A 346 -6.93 -14.15 -35.35
CA ASP A 346 -7.97 -13.67 -36.28
C ASP A 346 -9.38 -13.94 -35.76
N GLN A 347 -9.58 -15.04 -35.03
CA GLN A 347 -10.87 -15.38 -34.43
C GLN A 347 -11.20 -14.45 -33.27
N ILE A 348 -10.21 -14.12 -32.43
CA ILE A 348 -10.38 -13.14 -31.35
C ILE A 348 -10.67 -11.75 -31.95
N CYS A 349 -9.96 -11.37 -33.02
CA CYS A 349 -10.13 -10.11 -33.73
C CYS A 349 -11.57 -9.95 -34.26
N HIS A 350 -12.12 -11.03 -34.83
CA HIS A 350 -13.49 -11.06 -35.35
C HIS A 350 -14.55 -11.01 -34.25
N GLU A 351 -14.45 -11.86 -33.22
CA GLU A 351 -15.48 -12.01 -32.20
C GLU A 351 -15.54 -10.83 -31.23
N VAL A 352 -14.39 -10.29 -30.84
CA VAL A 352 -14.32 -9.14 -29.92
C VAL A 352 -14.46 -7.80 -30.67
N GLY A 353 -14.45 -7.83 -32.01
CA GLY A 353 -14.65 -6.63 -32.84
C GLY A 353 -13.54 -5.59 -32.68
N MET A 354 -12.30 -6.04 -32.50
CA MET A 354 -11.13 -5.16 -32.35
C MET A 354 -10.32 -5.08 -33.64
N ALA A 355 -9.70 -3.94 -33.89
CA ALA A 355 -8.69 -3.84 -34.95
C ALA A 355 -7.43 -4.61 -34.56
N ALA A 356 -6.75 -5.25 -35.53
CA ALA A 356 -5.58 -6.09 -35.28
C ALA A 356 -4.48 -5.39 -34.45
N GLY A 357 -4.18 -4.12 -34.72
CA GLY A 357 -3.19 -3.37 -33.94
C GLY A 357 -3.59 -3.17 -32.48
N GLN A 358 -4.89 -2.96 -32.21
CA GLN A 358 -5.41 -2.81 -30.86
C GLN A 358 -5.42 -4.15 -30.12
N LEU A 359 -5.87 -5.23 -30.78
CA LEU A 359 -5.86 -6.56 -30.18
C LEU A 359 -4.44 -7.02 -29.85
N SER A 360 -3.46 -6.75 -30.73
CA SER A 360 -2.07 -7.09 -30.48
C SER A 360 -1.51 -6.39 -29.24
N ALA A 361 -1.82 -5.10 -29.06
CA ALA A 361 -1.42 -4.35 -27.86
C ALA A 361 -2.11 -4.92 -26.61
N THR A 362 -3.42 -5.18 -26.67
CA THR A 362 -4.19 -5.75 -25.56
C THR A 362 -3.69 -7.15 -25.15
N LEU A 363 -3.45 -8.06 -26.10
CA LEU A 363 -2.90 -9.40 -25.81
C LEU A 363 -1.49 -9.31 -25.23
N THR A 364 -0.65 -8.39 -25.72
CA THR A 364 0.70 -8.17 -25.14
C THR A 364 0.60 -7.74 -23.68
N ILE A 365 -0.33 -6.84 -23.34
CA ILE A 365 -0.56 -6.41 -21.95
C ILE A 365 -1.03 -7.60 -21.08
N LEU A 366 -1.96 -8.42 -21.59
CA LEU A 366 -2.47 -9.59 -20.87
C LEU A 366 -1.40 -10.69 -20.69
N GLU A 367 -0.52 -10.88 -21.68
CA GLU A 367 0.64 -11.76 -21.60
C GLU A 367 1.66 -11.28 -20.56
N LEU A 368 2.01 -9.98 -20.59
CA LEU A 368 2.88 -9.37 -19.59
C LEU A 368 2.29 -9.42 -18.18
N GLY A 369 0.96 -9.31 -18.08
CA GLY A 369 0.20 -9.53 -16.85
C GLY A 369 0.16 -10.99 -16.37
N GLY A 370 0.61 -11.93 -17.20
CA GLY A 370 0.67 -13.36 -16.89
C GLY A 370 -0.69 -14.06 -16.88
N VAL A 371 -1.74 -13.42 -17.41
CA VAL A 371 -3.12 -13.94 -17.41
C VAL A 371 -3.52 -14.59 -18.74
N VAL A 372 -2.76 -14.33 -19.80
CA VAL A 372 -2.90 -14.95 -21.13
C VAL A 372 -1.57 -15.56 -21.55
N GLU A 373 -1.62 -16.71 -22.22
CA GLU A 373 -0.45 -17.41 -22.75
C GLU A 373 -0.50 -17.46 -24.27
N ARG A 374 0.64 -17.18 -24.92
CA ARG A 374 0.81 -17.27 -26.36
C ARG A 374 1.49 -18.56 -26.77
N HIS A 375 0.89 -19.22 -27.75
CA HIS A 375 1.34 -20.47 -28.36
C HIS A 375 1.91 -20.21 -29.76
N PRO A 376 2.69 -21.16 -30.32
CA PRO A 376 3.21 -21.04 -31.68
C PRO A 376 2.09 -20.84 -32.71
N GLY A 377 2.29 -19.89 -33.63
CA GLY A 377 1.36 -19.63 -34.74
C GLY A 377 0.17 -18.73 -34.40
N GLU A 378 0.37 -17.71 -33.54
CA GLU A 378 -0.66 -16.72 -33.17
C GLU A 378 -1.91 -17.32 -32.49
N TRP A 379 -1.69 -18.33 -31.64
CA TRP A 379 -2.74 -18.93 -30.81
C TRP A 379 -2.60 -18.45 -29.37
N PHE A 380 -3.72 -18.17 -28.70
CA PHE A 380 -3.73 -17.60 -27.35
C PHE A 380 -4.74 -18.35 -26.46
N SER A 381 -4.38 -18.64 -25.22
CA SER A 381 -5.28 -19.20 -24.21
C SER A 381 -5.19 -18.42 -22.91
N ARG A 382 -6.16 -18.61 -22.01
CA ARG A 382 -6.00 -18.18 -20.63
C ARG A 382 -4.90 -19.00 -19.97
N SER A 383 -4.10 -18.34 -19.14
CA SER A 383 -3.15 -18.98 -18.25
C SER A 383 -3.93 -19.66 -17.11
N ASP A 384 -3.82 -20.99 -16.99
CA ASP A 384 -4.39 -21.73 -15.87
C ASP A 384 -3.56 -21.44 -14.61
N SER A 385 -4.20 -20.84 -13.60
CA SER A 385 -3.62 -20.49 -12.29
C SER A 385 -3.01 -21.69 -11.55
#